data_AF-A0A853EYY9-F1
#
_entry.id   AF-A0A853EYY9-F1
#
_cell.length_a   1.000
_cell.length_b   1.000
_cell.length_c   1.000
_cell.angle_alpha   90.00
_cell.angle_beta   90.00
_cell.angle_gamma   90.00
#
_symmetry.space_group_name_H-M   'P 1'
#
loop_
_entity.id
_entity.type
_entity.pdbx_description
1 polymer ?
#
loop_
_entity_poly.entity_id
_entity_poly.type
_entity_poly.pdbx_seq_one_letter_code
_entity_poly.pdbx_strand_id
1 'polypeptide(L)'
;MGLYSTPTLADIDGDGMDLVVGENNGTLKYYQNTGTTSNPAYEAKTGDDNPFNGIDVGRHSKPTLADIDGDGDLDLVVGEFNGTLNTIKIQALL
;
A
#
# COMPACT_ATOMS: atom_id res chain seq x y z
N MET A 1 9.25 15.04 -4.37
CA MET A 1 8.94 15.34 -2.95
C MET A 1 7.49 14.98 -2.70
N GLY A 2 7.19 14.29 -1.58
CA GLY A 2 5.88 13.72 -1.26
C GLY A 2 4.82 14.76 -0.90
N LEU A 3 4.43 15.58 -1.87
CA LEU A 3 3.26 16.43 -1.75
C LEU A 3 2.02 15.53 -1.68
N TYR A 4 1.07 15.88 -0.80
CA TYR A 4 -0.19 15.16 -0.62
C TYR A 4 -0.02 13.66 -0.28
N SER A 5 1.04 13.30 0.44
CA SER A 5 1.23 11.92 0.88
C SER A 5 0.08 11.47 1.78
N THR A 6 -0.39 10.24 1.57
CA THR A 6 -1.42 9.62 2.41
C THR A 6 -0.99 8.23 2.84
N PRO A 7 -0.48 8.09 4.07
CA PRO A 7 -0.09 6.80 4.61
C PRO A 7 -1.31 5.98 5.08
N THR A 8 -1.21 4.67 4.96
CA THR A 8 -2.06 3.67 5.63
C THR A 8 -1.20 2.53 6.15
N LEU A 9 -1.60 1.94 7.28
CA LEU A 9 -0.98 0.75 7.85
C LEU A 9 -1.80 -0.49 7.50
N ALA A 10 -1.13 -1.60 7.22
CA ALA A 10 -1.74 -2.92 6.99
C ALA A 10 -0.70 -4.04 7.17
N ASP A 11 -1.16 -5.23 7.52
CA ASP A 11 -0.30 -6.44 7.55
C ASP A 11 -0.24 -7.03 6.13
N ILE A 12 0.82 -6.75 5.36
CA ILE A 12 0.86 -7.19 3.95
C ILE A 12 1.53 -8.55 3.81
N ASP A 13 2.53 -8.86 4.64
CA ASP A 13 3.27 -10.12 4.58
C ASP A 13 3.07 -11.03 5.81
N GLY A 14 2.24 -10.62 6.78
CA GLY A 14 1.92 -11.42 7.95
C GLY A 14 2.94 -11.34 9.08
N ASP A 15 3.93 -10.42 9.01
CA ASP A 15 4.97 -10.25 10.03
C ASP A 15 4.74 -9.02 10.95
N GLY A 16 3.75 -8.19 10.64
CA GLY A 16 3.44 -6.97 11.38
C GLY A 16 2.87 -5.88 10.49
N MET A 17 2.58 -4.71 11.09
CA MET A 17 2.02 -3.60 10.31
C MET A 17 3.08 -2.95 9.42
N ASP A 18 2.88 -3.04 8.11
CA ASP A 18 3.62 -2.32 7.08
C ASP A 18 2.97 -0.98 6.74
N LEU A 19 3.69 -0.16 5.96
CA LEU A 19 3.23 1.16 5.53
C LEU A 19 3.09 1.24 4.01
N VAL A 20 1.90 1.63 3.56
CA VAL A 20 1.63 2.01 2.17
C VAL A 20 1.39 3.50 2.11
N VAL A 21 2.05 4.20 1.18
CA VAL A 21 1.92 5.66 1.04
C VAL A 21 1.48 6.01 -0.37
N GLY A 22 0.29 6.60 -0.50
CA GLY A 22 -0.14 7.23 -1.73
C GLY A 22 0.54 8.57 -1.96
N GLU A 23 0.91 8.86 -3.21
CA GLU A 23 1.63 10.07 -3.61
C GLU A 23 0.80 10.95 -4.58
N ASN A 24 1.18 12.22 -4.71
CA ASN A 24 0.50 13.16 -5.61
C ASN A 24 0.46 12.72 -7.09
N ASN A 25 1.48 12.00 -7.55
CA ASN A 25 1.57 11.50 -8.93
C ASN A 25 0.78 10.20 -9.15
N GLY A 26 0.08 9.68 -8.15
CA GLY A 26 -0.73 8.47 -8.26
C GLY A 26 0.00 7.16 -8.00
N THR A 27 1.32 7.20 -7.81
CA THR A 27 2.11 6.03 -7.43
C THR A 27 1.98 5.72 -5.95
N LEU A 28 2.29 4.47 -5.60
CA LEU A 28 2.29 3.97 -4.22
C LEU A 28 3.71 3.61 -3.79
N LYS A 29 4.10 4.03 -2.60
CA LYS A 29 5.32 3.54 -1.93
C LYS A 29 4.97 2.50 -0.90
N TYR A 30 5.86 1.52 -0.75
CA TYR A 30 5.78 0.47 0.25
C TYR A 30 6.98 0.54 1.18
N TYR A 31 6.72 0.42 2.47
CA TYR A 31 7.74 0.23 3.49
C TYR A 31 7.36 -0.96 4.35
N GLN A 32 8.18 -2.01 4.29
CA GLN A 32 8.03 -3.19 5.13
C GLN A 32 8.51 -2.88 6.54
N ASN A 33 7.79 -3.36 7.56
CA ASN A 33 8.24 -3.33 8.94
C ASN A 33 9.16 -4.52 9.26
N THR A 34 10.47 -4.34 9.10
CA THR A 34 11.47 -5.36 9.46
C THR A 34 11.79 -5.44 10.96
N GLY A 35 11.05 -4.69 11.79
CA GLY A 35 11.19 -4.64 13.23
C GLY A 35 10.28 -5.61 13.97
N THR A 36 9.70 -5.14 15.08
CA THR A 36 8.64 -5.87 15.81
C THR A 36 7.44 -4.95 16.01
N THR A 37 6.28 -5.49 16.35
CA THR A 37 5.08 -4.68 16.66
C THR A 37 5.34 -3.62 17.73
N SER A 38 6.17 -3.92 18.74
CA SER A 38 6.51 -2.99 19.83
C SER A 38 7.68 -2.04 19.53
N ASN A 39 8.48 -2.34 18.50
CA ASN A 39 9.61 -1.53 18.07
C ASN A 39 9.75 -1.64 16.54
N PRO A 40 8.88 -0.93 15.79
CA PRO A 40 8.83 -1.04 14.35
C PRO A 40 10.06 -0.40 13.69
N ALA A 41 10.52 -0.98 12.59
CA ALA A 41 11.62 -0.48 11.78
C ALA A 41 11.23 -0.61 10.31
N TYR A 42 11.11 0.52 9.62
CA TYR A 42 10.58 0.54 8.25
C TYR A 42 11.70 0.60 7.20
N GLU A 43 11.66 -0.33 6.26
CA GLU A 43 12.56 -0.37 5.11
C GLU A 43 11.76 -0.12 3.82
N ALA A 44 12.19 0.85 3.01
CA ALA A 44 11.55 1.11 1.73
C ALA A 44 11.84 -0.02 0.75
N LYS A 45 10.80 -0.66 0.21
CA LYS A 45 10.93 -1.65 -0.85
C LYS A 45 10.62 -1.03 -2.21
N THR A 46 11.28 -1.51 -3.25
CA THR A 46 11.21 -0.94 -4.61
C THR A 46 11.32 -2.03 -5.66
N GLY A 47 10.88 -1.76 -6.89
CA GLY A 47 10.96 -2.76 -7.96
C GLY A 47 10.08 -3.97 -7.61
N ASP A 48 10.58 -5.17 -7.86
CA ASP A 48 9.82 -6.41 -7.67
C ASP A 48 9.50 -6.70 -6.18
N ASP A 49 10.26 -6.11 -5.25
CA ASP A 49 10.00 -6.24 -3.80
C ASP A 49 8.87 -5.32 -3.31
N ASN A 50 8.35 -4.42 -4.15
CA ASN A 50 7.19 -3.59 -3.84
C ASN A 50 5.95 -4.19 -4.53
N PRO A 51 4.97 -4.75 -3.78
CA PRO A 51 3.77 -5.36 -4.37
C PRO A 51 2.90 -4.36 -5.12
N PHE A 52 3.13 -3.05 -4.94
CA PHE A 52 2.43 -1.97 -5.62
C PHE A 52 3.26 -1.32 -6.73
N ASN A 53 4.40 -1.92 -7.09
CA ASN A 53 5.27 -1.37 -8.12
C ASN A 53 4.57 -1.27 -9.47
N GLY A 54 4.74 -0.14 -10.16
CA GLY A 54 4.11 0.11 -11.46
C GLY A 54 2.64 0.52 -11.40
N ILE A 55 2.00 0.54 -10.22
CA ILE A 55 0.64 1.06 -10.07
C ILE A 55 0.65 2.58 -10.15
N ASP A 56 -0.21 3.12 -11.01
CA ASP A 56 -0.57 4.54 -11.08
C ASP A 56 -2.09 4.64 -11.17
N VAL A 57 -2.71 5.16 -10.11
CA VAL A 57 -4.16 5.32 -10.00
C VAL A 57 -4.64 6.73 -10.37
N GLY A 58 -3.75 7.63 -10.76
CA GLY A 58 -4.03 9.05 -10.92
C GLY A 58 -3.80 9.87 -9.65
N ARG A 59 -3.90 11.20 -9.80
CA ARG A 59 -3.36 12.15 -8.81
C ARG A 59 -3.99 12.03 -7.42
N HIS A 60 -3.18 12.33 -6.40
CA HIS A 60 -3.58 12.34 -4.99
C HIS A 60 -4.15 11.00 -4.52
N SER A 61 -3.50 9.90 -4.87
CA SER A 61 -3.89 8.55 -4.45
C SER A 61 -4.06 8.46 -2.95
N LYS A 62 -5.18 7.90 -2.48
CA LYS A 62 -5.54 7.68 -1.06
C LYS A 62 -5.82 6.19 -0.82
N PRO A 63 -4.80 5.41 -0.42
CA PRO A 63 -4.94 3.97 -0.26
C PRO A 63 -5.68 3.60 1.04
N THR A 64 -6.42 2.50 1.00
CA THR A 64 -6.94 1.76 2.15
C THR A 64 -6.96 0.27 1.80
N LEU A 65 -6.78 -0.60 2.80
CA LEU A 65 -6.72 -2.05 2.59
C LEU A 65 -7.85 -2.76 3.34
N ALA A 66 -8.41 -3.77 2.70
CA ALA A 66 -9.42 -4.66 3.27
C ALA A 66 -9.46 -5.95 2.44
N ASP A 67 -9.81 -7.08 3.05
CA ASP A 67 -10.19 -8.29 2.32
C ASP A 67 -11.60 -8.08 1.72
N ILE A 68 -11.68 -7.80 0.42
CA ILE A 68 -12.94 -7.42 -0.25
C ILE A 68 -13.64 -8.64 -0.83
N ASP A 69 -12.89 -9.63 -1.31
CA ASP A 69 -13.44 -10.83 -1.92
C ASP A 69 -13.57 -12.03 -0.96
N GLY A 70 -13.06 -11.91 0.26
CA GLY A 70 -13.25 -12.85 1.35
C GLY A 70 -12.35 -14.08 1.26
N ASP A 71 -11.21 -13.98 0.57
CA ASP A 71 -10.26 -15.09 0.43
C ASP A 71 -9.14 -15.09 1.48
N GLY A 72 -9.13 -14.07 2.35
CA GLY A 72 -8.21 -13.97 3.48
C GLY A 72 -6.90 -13.24 3.19
N ASP A 73 -6.69 -12.73 1.97
CA ASP A 73 -5.65 -11.74 1.70
C ASP A 73 -6.24 -10.32 1.63
N LEU A 74 -5.38 -9.29 1.78
CA LEU A 74 -5.82 -7.90 1.73
C LEU A 74 -5.86 -7.41 0.28
N ASP A 75 -6.95 -6.76 -0.10
CA ASP A 75 -7.05 -5.96 -1.32
C ASP A 75 -6.71 -4.49 -1.05
N LEU A 76 -6.30 -3.79 -2.10
CA LEU A 76 -6.09 -2.36 -2.08
C LEU A 76 -7.24 -1.61 -2.75
N VAL A 77 -7.86 -0.68 -2.03
CA VAL A 77 -8.77 0.34 -2.59
C VAL A 77 -8.08 1.69 -2.58
N VAL A 78 -8.07 2.37 -3.72
CA VAL A 78 -7.45 3.69 -3.84
C VAL A 78 -8.42 4.70 -4.45
N GLY A 79 -8.74 5.73 -3.67
CA GLY A 79 -9.41 6.92 -4.19
C GLY A 79 -8.40 7.88 -4.83
N GLU A 80 -8.81 8.57 -5.89
CA GLU A 80 -8.00 9.60 -6.56
C GLU A 80 -8.76 10.94 -6.69
N PHE A 81 -8.06 11.98 -7.14
CA PHE A 81 -8.51 13.37 -7.16
C PHE A 81 -9.87 13.61 -7.85
N ASN A 82 -10.19 12.88 -8.93
CA ASN A 82 -11.46 13.03 -9.66
C ASN A 82 -12.61 12.22 -9.04
N GLY A 83 -12.36 11.54 -7.91
CA GLY A 83 -13.36 10.73 -7.22
C GLY A 83 -13.49 9.30 -7.74
N THR A 84 -12.60 8.86 -8.63
CA THR A 84 -12.54 7.46 -9.07
C THR A 84 -12.04 6.59 -7.93
N LEU A 85 -12.60 5.38 -7.83
CA LEU A 85 -12.11 4.31 -6.96
C LEU A 85 -11.44 3.23 -7.82
N ASN A 86 -10.22 2.87 -7.46
CA ASN A 86 -9.47 1.79 -8.07
C ASN A 86 -9.36 0.65 -7.06
N THR A 87 -9.62 -0.59 -7.48
CA THR A 87 -9.47 -1.79 -6.66
C THR A 87 -8.39 -2.68 -7.26
N ILE A 88 -7.41 -3.07 -6.47
CA ILE A 88 -6.27 -3.88 -6.89
C ILE A 88 -6.19 -5.09 -5.96
N LYS A 89 -6.24 -6.30 -6.54
CA LYS A 89 -5.95 -7.54 -5.84
C LYS A 89 -4.47 -7.62 -5.56
N ILE A 90 -4.09 -7.78 -4.29
CA ILE A 90 -2.72 -8.09 -3.92
C ILE A 90 -2.59 -9.61 -4.02
N GLN A 91 -1.53 -10.11 -4.64
CA GLN A 91 -1.26 -11.54 -4.60
C GLN A 91 -0.51 -11.85 -3.32
N ALA A 92 -0.98 -12.81 -2.53
CA ALA A 92 -0.20 -13.38 -1.44
C ALA A 92 1.16 -13.89 -1.98
N LEU A 93 2.25 -13.45 -1.35
CA LEU A 93 3.56 -14.09 -1.52
C LEU A 93 3.49 -15.46 -0.81
N LEU A 94 3.57 -16.55 -1.58
CA LEU A 94 3.69 -17.92 -1.07
C LEU A 94 5.00 -18.16 -0.32
#